data_AF-A0A7C4MCD5-F1
#
_entry.id   AF-A0A7C4MCD5-F1
#
_cell.length_a   1.000
_cell.length_b   1.000
_cell.length_c   1.000
_cell.angle_alpha   90.00
_cell.angle_beta   90.00
_cell.angle_gamma   90.00
#
_symmetry.space_group_name_H-M   'P 1'
#
loop_
_entity.id
_entity.type
_entity.pdbx_description
1 polymer ?
#
loop_
_entity_poly.entity_id
_entity_poly.type
_entity_poly.pdbx_seq_one_letter_code
_entity_poly.pdbx_strand_id
1 'polypeptide(L)' 'MSLVLVLGTRPQVIKSVPIIQQMLRQRLDVKVIHTGQHYDYKLSKIFLKRRIYRSPMPI' A
#
# COMPACT_ATOMS: atom_id res chain seq x y z
N MET A 1 11.61 -4.24 13.53
CA MET A 1 10.60 -5.12 12.89
C MET A 1 10.14 -4.43 11.61
N SER A 2 10.31 -5.05 10.45
CA SER A 2 9.85 -4.50 9.16
C SER A 2 8.66 -5.30 8.66
N LEU A 3 7.60 -4.62 8.24
CA LEU A 3 6.35 -5.24 7.81
C LEU A 3 6.12 -5.02 6.32
N VAL A 4 5.62 -6.04 5.62
CA VAL A 4 5.30 -5.97 4.19
C VAL A 4 3.84 -6.36 3.98
N LEU A 5 3.06 -5.48 3.37
CA LEU A 5 1.68 -5.71 2.97
C LEU A 5 1.63 -6.03 1.47
N VAL A 6 1.20 -7.24 1.10
CA VAL A 6 1.03 -7.63 -0.30
C VAL A 6 -0.46 -7.56 -0.65
N LEU A 7 -0.80 -6.76 -1.66
CA LEU A 7 -2.19 -6.49 -2.06
C LEU A 7 -2.36 -6.80 -3.55
N GLY A 8 -3.42 -7.52 -3.88
CA GLY A 8 -3.72 -7.94 -5.25
C GLY A 8 -5.01 -7.37 -5.82
N THR A 9 -5.92 -6.83 -5.02
CA THR A 9 -7.22 -6.36 -5.55
C THR A 9 -7.68 -5.05 -4.92
N ARG A 10 -8.51 -4.29 -5.64
CA ARG A 10 -9.09 -3.01 -5.16
C ARG A 10 -9.79 -3.13 -3.79
N PRO A 11 -10.60 -4.15 -3.49
CA PRO A 11 -11.17 -4.33 -2.15
C PRO A 11 -10.12 -4.53 -1.05
N GLN A 12 -9.04 -5.28 -1.32
CA GLN A 12 -7.94 -5.47 -0.36
C GLN A 12 -7.23 -4.14 -0.08
N VAL A 13 -7.03 -3.32 -1.11
CA VAL A 13 -6.42 -1.99 -0.96
C VAL A 13 -7.29 -1.06 -0.11
N ILE A 14 -8.60 -1.03 -0.33
CA ILE A 14 -9.51 -0.18 0.47
C ILE A 14 -9.52 -0.64 1.94
N LYS A 15 -9.61 -1.95 2.20
CA LYS A 15 -9.65 -2.51 3.56
C LYS A 15 -8.33 -2.35 4.32
N SER A 16 -7.20 -2.22 3.63
CA SER A 16 -5.88 -2.07 4.25
C SER A 16 -5.53 -0.64 4.66
N VAL A 17 -6.22 0.38 4.14
CA VAL A 17 -6.02 1.80 4.52
C VAL A 17 -5.99 2.03 6.04
N PRO A 18 -7.01 1.62 6.84
CA PRO A 18 -6.99 1.86 8.29
C PRO A 18 -5.83 1.17 9.01
N ILE A 19 -5.44 -0.03 8.55
CA ILE A 19 -4.32 -0.79 9.11
C ILE A 19 -3.01 -0.03 8.88
N ILE A 20 -2.77 0.43 7.64
CA ILE A 20 -1.58 1.19 7.28
C ILE A 20 -1.51 2.51 8.07
N GLN A 21 -2.65 3.21 8.23
CA GLN A 21 -2.70 4.43 9.05
C GLN A 21 -2.31 4.18 10.51
N GLN A 22 -2.75 3.06 11.10
CA GLN A 22 -2.37 2.70 12.46
C GLN A 22 -0.87 2.39 12.57
N MET A 23 -0.32 1.66 11.61
CA MET A 23 1.10 1.32 11.60
C MET A 23 2.00 2.55 11.43
N LEU A 24 1.60 3.50 10.58
CA LEU A 24 2.28 4.79 10.44
C LEU A 24 2.27 5.60 11.74
N ARG A 25 1.13 5.61 12.47
CA ARG A 25 1.04 6.26 13.80
C ARG A 25 1.99 5.64 14.82
N GLN A 26 2.18 4.32 14.75
CA GLN A 26 3.12 3.58 15.58
C GLN A 26 4.59 3.67 15.11
N ARG A 27 4.87 4.46 14.06
CA ARG A 27 6.21 4.60 13.44
C ARG A 27 6.82 3.25 13.01
N LEU A 28 5.96 2.31 12.61
CA LEU A 28 6.41 1.03 12.07
C LEU A 28 6.89 1.22 10.62
N ASP A 29 7.98 0.55 10.27
CA ASP A 29 8.48 0.48 8.90
C ASP A 29 7.60 -0.49 8.11
N VAL A 30 6.67 0.07 7.33
CA VAL A 30 5.72 -0.70 6.51
C VAL A 30 5.97 -0.43 5.03
N LYS A 31 6.14 -1.51 4.27
CA LYS A 31 6.17 -1.49 2.81
C LYS A 31 4.88 -2.08 2.27
N VAL A 32 4.33 -1.48 1.21
CA VAL A 32 3.16 -2.01 0.50
C VAL A 32 3.60 -2.42 -0.90
N ILE A 33 3.36 -3.68 -1.23
CA ILE A 33 3.60 -4.27 -2.55
C ILE A 33 2.24 -4.53 -3.17
N HIS A 34 2.01 -4.00 -4.36
CA HIS A 34 0.81 -4.32 -5.12
C HIS A 34 1.18 -5.22 -6.30
N THR A 35 0.55 -6.38 -6.43
CA THR A 35 0.86 -7.36 -7.49
C THR A 35 0.25 -7.03 -8.86
N GLY A 36 -0.28 -5.81 -9.04
CA GLY A 36 -0.78 -5.33 -10.33
C GLY A 36 -2.05 -5.99 -10.88
N GLN A 37 -2.66 -6.96 -10.18
CA GLN A 37 -3.99 -7.45 -10.56
C GLN A 37 -5.00 -6.30 -10.37
N HIS A 38 -5.42 -5.66 -11.46
CA HIS A 38 -6.24 -4.44 -11.45
C HIS A 38 -5.50 -3.15 -11.00
N TYR A 39 -4.53 -2.69 -11.80
CA TYR A 39 -3.86 -1.39 -11.60
C TYR A 39 -4.83 -0.22 -11.77
N ASP A 40 -5.39 0.28 -10.66
CA ASP A 40 -6.26 1.47 -10.66
C ASP A 40 -5.45 2.72 -10.27
N TYR A 41 -5.16 3.54 -11.28
CA TYR A 41 -4.39 4.77 -11.17
C TYR A 41 -4.93 5.74 -10.10
N LYS A 42 -6.26 5.75 -9.86
CA LYS A 42 -6.88 6.61 -8.84
C LYS A 42 -6.50 6.19 -7.42
N LEU A 43 -6.39 4.88 -7.16
CA LEU A 43 -5.97 4.35 -5.85
C LEU A 43 -4.48 4.56 -5.63
N SER A 44 -3.65 4.27 -6.63
CA SER A 44 -2.21 4.57 -6.60
C SER A 44 -1.94 6.03 -6.24
N LYS A 45 -2.75 6.97 -6.74
CA LYS A 45 -2.63 8.41 -6.41
C LYS A 45 -2.81 8.71 -4.91
N ILE A 46 -3.70 8.00 -4.21
CA ILE A 46 -3.93 8.17 -2.77
C ILE A 46 -2.70 7.69 -1.97
N PHE A 47 -2.10 6.56 -2.35
CA PHE A 47 -0.92 6.02 -1.68
C PHE A 47 0.36 6.78 -2.02
N LEU A 48 0.52 7.24 -3.27
CA LEU A 48 1.62 8.13 -3.67
C LEU A 48 1.58 9.45 -2.89
N LYS A 49 0.39 10.07 -2.80
CA LYS A 49 0.22 11.34 -2.07
C LYS A 49 0.55 11.20 -0.58
N ARG A 50 0.34 10.00 -0.01
CA ARG A 50 0.68 9.70 1.40
C ARG A 50 2.12 9.20 1.60
N ARG A 51 2.98 9.18 0.56
CA ARG A 51 4.38 8.67 0.58
C ARG A 51 4.51 7.21 1.05
N ILE A 52 3.47 6.40 0.85
CA ILE A 52 3.44 5.00 1.29
C ILE A 52 4.11 4.07 0.27
N TYR A 53 4.39 4.56 -0.95
CA TYR A 53 5.07 3.80 -1.99
C TYR A 53 6.59 4.05 -2.02
N ARG A 54 7.35 2.94 -2.05
CA ARG A 54 8.74 2.87 -2.51
C ARG A 54 8.76 1.87 -3.68
N SER A 55 8.48 2.39 -4.89
CA SER A 55 8.48 1.69 -6.19
C SER A 55 7.45 0.56 -6.39
N PRO A 56 6.67 0.57 -7.49
CA PRO A 56 6.12 -0.68 -8.01
C PRO A 56 7.29 -1.54 -8.52
N MET A 57 7.28 -2.85 -8.26
CA MET A 57 8.05 -3.78 -9.10
C MET A 57 7.38 -3.74 -10.48
N PRO A 58 8.09 -3.35 -11.56
CA PRO A 58 7.67 -3.76 -12.88
C PRO A 58 7.72 -5.28 -12.90
N ILE A 59 6.68 -5.89 -13.42
CA ILE A 59 6.59 -7.34 -13.62
C ILE A 59 7.80 -7.79 -14.45
#